data_AF-A0A535KUD4-F1
#
_entry.id   AF-A0A535KUD4-F1
#
_cell.length_a   1.000
_cell.length_b   1.000
_cell.length_c   1.000
_cell.angle_alpha   90.00
_cell.angle_beta   90.00
_cell.angle_gamma   90.00
#
_symmetry.space_group_name_H-M   'P 1'
#
loop_
_entity.id
_entity.type
_entity.pdbx_description
1 polymer ?
#
loop_
_entity_poly.entity_id
_entity_poly.type
_entity_poly.pdbx_seq_one_letter_code
_entity_poly.pdbx_strand_id
1 'polypeptide(L)'
;GVAAQVLSNLGIEVDQVRHAVEAIIGRGERLVLGEMALTPRTKKVFEFAVDEAHRLNHRFIGTEHLLLGLIREGEGIAADVLKGFGLQLEQVRTETLRVLRQHQQGQEEAPTIPPVPSEATTLLAEDESGLTCTSCGTRSPGYFRYCFNCGQPLTYEEESSHGEEV
;
A
#
# COMPACT_ATOMS: atom_id res chain seq x y z
N GLY A 1 14.59 -0.04 -6.62
CA GLY A 1 13.31 0.64 -6.31
C GLY A 1 13.57 1.76 -5.32
N VAL A 2 12.69 2.75 -5.25
CA VAL A 2 12.87 3.96 -4.40
C VAL A 2 13.08 3.59 -2.93
N ALA A 3 12.30 2.67 -2.37
CA ALA A 3 12.45 2.29 -0.96
C ALA A 3 13.82 1.67 -0.63
N ALA A 4 14.35 0.83 -1.52
CA ALA A 4 15.69 0.25 -1.32
C ALA A 4 16.76 1.35 -1.31
N GLN A 5 16.67 2.31 -2.24
CA GLN A 5 17.58 3.45 -2.29
C GLN A 5 17.51 4.30 -1.02
N VAL A 6 16.30 4.53 -0.48
CA VAL A 6 16.10 5.26 0.78
C VAL A 6 16.80 4.57 1.93
N LEU A 7 16.60 3.25 2.08
CA LEU A 7 17.23 2.49 3.17
C LEU A 7 18.76 2.50 3.04
N SER A 8 19.30 2.34 1.82
CA SER A 8 20.74 2.47 1.57
C SER A 8 21.28 3.88 1.88
N ASN A 9 20.55 4.94 1.53
CA ASN A 9 20.95 6.32 1.87
C ASN A 9 20.99 6.56 3.39
N LEU A 10 20.14 5.86 4.14
CA LEU A 10 20.13 5.89 5.60
C LEU A 10 21.17 4.94 6.23
N GLY A 11 22.00 4.28 5.41
CA GLY A 11 23.06 3.38 5.85
C GLY A 11 22.57 2.01 6.28
N ILE A 12 21.37 1.60 5.89
CA ILE A 12 20.82 0.26 6.17
C ILE A 12 21.10 -0.66 4.99
N GLU A 13 21.88 -1.71 5.25
CA GLU A 13 22.15 -2.78 4.30
C GLU A 13 21.25 -3.99 4.54
N VAL A 14 20.93 -4.72 3.47
CA VAL A 14 20.00 -5.87 3.52
C VAL A 14 20.44 -6.96 4.50
N ASP A 15 21.74 -7.20 4.60
CA ASP A 15 22.29 -8.21 5.49
C ASP A 15 22.10 -7.81 6.95
N GLN A 16 22.26 -6.53 7.28
CA GLN A 16 22.03 -6.03 8.64
C GLN A 16 20.57 -6.20 9.04
N VAL A 17 19.63 -5.89 8.14
CA VAL A 17 18.19 -6.08 8.36
C VAL A 17 17.88 -7.55 8.59
N ARG A 18 18.44 -8.46 7.78
CA ARG A 18 18.21 -9.90 7.92
C ARG A 18 18.68 -10.40 9.28
N HIS A 19 19.89 -10.03 9.71
CA HIS A 19 20.41 -10.40 11.03
C HIS A 19 19.56 -9.82 12.17
N ALA A 20 19.10 -8.57 12.05
CA ALA A 20 18.26 -7.94 13.06
C ALA A 20 16.90 -8.65 13.20
N VAL A 21 16.25 -8.99 12.08
CA VAL A 21 14.99 -9.73 12.09
C VAL A 21 15.17 -11.14 12.68
N GLU A 22 16.24 -11.83 12.28
CA GLU A 22 16.56 -13.16 12.83
C GLU A 22 16.87 -13.11 14.33
N ALA A 23 17.49 -12.03 14.83
CA ALA A 23 17.75 -11.86 16.25
C ALA A 23 16.46 -11.64 17.07
N ILE A 24 15.42 -11.02 16.47
CA ILE A 24 14.15 -10.74 17.14
C ILE A 24 13.20 -11.93 17.10
N ILE A 25 13.03 -12.55 15.92
CA ILE A 25 12.03 -13.60 15.69
C ILE A 25 12.63 -15.00 15.83
N GLY A 26 13.93 -15.15 15.57
CA GLY A 26 14.57 -16.45 15.38
C GLY A 26 14.38 -17.01 13.97
N ARG A 27 15.00 -18.16 13.70
CA ARG A 27 14.78 -18.94 12.47
C ARG A 27 13.78 -20.05 12.76
N GLY A 28 12.74 -20.15 11.93
CA GLY A 28 11.78 -21.26 12.03
C GLY A 28 12.43 -22.59 11.67
N GLU A 29 12.25 -23.61 12.51
CA GLU A 29 12.84 -24.94 12.32
C GLU A 29 11.93 -25.91 11.53
N ARG A 30 10.67 -25.53 11.31
CA ARG A 30 9.66 -26.36 10.65
C ARG A 30 9.40 -25.88 9.23
N LEU A 31 9.53 -26.80 8.28
CA LEU A 31 9.05 -26.59 6.91
C LEU A 31 7.54 -26.35 6.95
N VAL A 32 7.12 -25.16 6.56
CA VAL A 32 5.69 -24.84 6.40
C VAL A 32 5.28 -25.31 5.01
N LEU A 33 4.39 -26.29 4.97
CA LEU A 33 3.72 -26.74 3.75
C LEU A 33 2.33 -26.11 3.73
N GLY A 34 2.04 -25.28 2.73
CA GLY A 34 0.76 -24.57 2.59
C GLY A 34 0.92 -23.10 2.25
N GLU A 35 -0.20 -22.38 2.14
CA GLU A 35 -0.20 -20.94 1.87
C GLU A 35 0.18 -20.13 3.11
N MET A 36 1.10 -19.18 2.93
CA MET A 36 1.46 -18.21 3.96
C MET A 36 0.47 -17.05 3.94
N ALA A 37 -0.41 -17.00 4.94
CA ALA A 37 -1.35 -15.90 5.10
C ALA A 37 -0.65 -14.63 5.61
N LEU A 38 -1.07 -13.47 5.12
CA LEU A 38 -0.64 -12.19 5.65
C LEU A 38 -1.16 -11.98 7.07
N THR A 39 -0.29 -11.48 7.95
CA THR A 39 -0.73 -11.03 9.28
C THR A 39 -1.71 -9.86 9.15
N PRO A 40 -2.63 -9.65 10.12
CA PRO A 40 -3.52 -8.48 10.12
C PRO A 40 -2.75 -7.16 10.00
N ARG A 41 -1.56 -7.08 10.63
CA ARG A 41 -0.66 -5.93 10.56
C ARG A 41 -0.15 -5.68 9.14
N THR A 42 0.27 -6.75 8.45
CA THR A 42 0.74 -6.65 7.06
C THR A 42 -0.37 -6.19 6.12
N LYS A 43 -1.62 -6.65 6.31
CA LYS A 43 -2.77 -6.15 5.52
C LYS A 43 -2.95 -4.63 5.69
N LYS A 44 -2.84 -4.14 6.92
CA LYS A 44 -2.89 -2.71 7.24
C LYS A 44 -1.77 -1.89 6.60
N VAL A 45 -0.56 -2.46 6.50
CA VAL A 45 0.56 -1.82 5.75
C VAL A 45 0.20 -1.63 4.28
N PHE A 46 -0.43 -2.62 3.65
CA PHE A 46 -0.88 -2.50 2.26
C PHE A 46 -1.98 -1.43 2.10
N GLU A 47 -2.94 -1.37 3.01
CA GLU A 47 -3.95 -0.31 3.02
C GLU A 47 -3.31 1.08 3.12
N PHE A 48 -2.34 1.26 4.02
CA PHE A 48 -1.61 2.53 4.12
C PHE A 48 -0.76 2.83 2.89
N ALA A 49 -0.22 1.82 2.20
CA ALA A 49 0.50 2.02 0.95
C ALA A 49 -0.43 2.50 -0.17
N VAL A 50 -1.65 1.94 -0.26
CA VAL A 50 -2.69 2.43 -1.19
C VAL A 50 -3.01 3.90 -0.91
N ASP A 51 -3.26 4.25 0.36
CA ASP A 51 -3.53 5.63 0.77
C ASP A 51 -2.39 6.58 0.39
N GLU A 52 -1.13 6.19 0.62
CA GLU A 52 0.02 7.02 0.30
C GLU A 52 0.22 7.19 -1.21
N ALA A 53 -0.05 6.17 -2.01
CA ALA A 53 -0.05 6.27 -3.47
C ALA A 53 -1.11 7.28 -3.95
N HIS A 54 -2.32 7.19 -3.42
CA HIS A 54 -3.38 8.15 -3.75
C HIS A 54 -3.05 9.57 -3.30
N ARG A 55 -2.53 9.75 -2.08
CA ARG A 55 -2.15 11.07 -1.55
C ARG A 55 -1.06 11.75 -2.40
N LEU A 56 -0.23 10.95 -3.07
CA LEU A 56 0.82 11.40 -3.97
C LEU A 56 0.37 11.45 -5.45
N ASN A 57 -0.92 11.19 -5.72
CA ASN A 57 -1.51 11.12 -7.07
C ASN A 57 -0.82 10.08 -7.99
N HIS A 58 -0.35 8.99 -7.40
CA HIS A 58 0.21 7.85 -8.13
C HIS A 58 -0.85 6.80 -8.41
N ARG A 59 -0.90 6.33 -9.66
CA ARG A 59 -1.85 5.31 -10.12
C ARG A 59 -1.46 3.88 -9.71
N PHE A 60 -0.23 3.67 -9.29
CA PHE A 60 0.32 2.37 -8.93
C PHE A 60 1.07 2.43 -7.61
N ILE A 61 1.00 1.32 -6.88
CA ILE A 61 1.72 1.15 -5.61
C ILE A 61 3.15 0.71 -5.91
N GLY A 62 4.06 1.68 -5.91
CA GLY A 62 5.50 1.46 -5.88
C GLY A 62 6.07 1.08 -4.51
N THR A 63 7.36 0.74 -4.48
CA THR A 63 8.10 0.32 -3.27
C THR A 63 8.11 1.39 -2.17
N GLU A 64 8.14 2.66 -2.54
CA GLU A 64 8.11 3.83 -1.68
C GLU A 64 6.80 3.93 -0.91
N HIS A 65 5.68 3.57 -1.52
CA HIS A 65 4.38 3.58 -0.84
C HIS A 65 4.29 2.46 0.18
N LEU A 66 4.86 1.29 -0.12
CA LEU A 66 4.98 0.20 0.85
C LEU A 66 5.84 0.62 2.04
N LEU A 67 6.97 1.30 1.80
CA LEU A 67 7.82 1.82 2.86
C LEU A 67 7.08 2.89 3.69
N LEU A 68 6.39 3.84 3.06
CA LEU A 68 5.57 4.84 3.75
C LEU A 68 4.43 4.19 4.56
N GLY A 69 3.79 3.16 4.01
CA GLY A 69 2.76 2.39 4.70
C GLY A 69 3.31 1.66 5.92
N LEU A 70 4.50 1.07 5.81
CA LEU A 70 5.19 0.39 6.90
C LEU A 70 5.56 1.36 8.03
N ILE A 71 6.06 2.54 7.67
CA ILE A 71 6.40 3.62 8.63
C ILE A 71 5.15 4.17 9.30
N ARG A 72 4.06 4.35 8.54
CA ARG A 72 2.77 4.85 9.05
C ARG A 72 2.10 3.86 10.01
N GLU A 73 2.29 2.57 9.77
CA GLU A 73 1.87 1.51 10.69
C GLU A 73 2.60 1.63 12.04
N GLY A 74 3.91 1.92 11.99
CA GLY A 74 4.67 2.56 13.07
C GLY A 74 5.02 1.70 14.28
N GLU A 75 4.62 0.43 14.24
CA GLU A 75 4.74 -0.49 15.36
C GLU A 75 5.18 -1.89 14.87
N GLY A 76 5.47 -2.80 15.80
CA GLY A 76 5.91 -4.16 15.50
C GLY A 76 7.34 -4.25 14.98
N ILE A 77 7.70 -5.44 14.46
CA ILE A 77 9.09 -5.80 14.19
C ILE A 77 9.78 -4.85 13.21
N ALA A 78 9.09 -4.39 12.17
CA ALA A 78 9.69 -3.45 11.21
C ALA A 78 10.06 -2.12 11.87
N ALA A 79 9.18 -1.56 12.70
CA ALA A 79 9.45 -0.34 13.42
C ALA A 79 10.58 -0.54 14.45
N ASP A 80 10.60 -1.68 15.13
CA ASP A 80 11.62 -2.01 16.12
C ASP A 80 13.00 -2.18 15.47
N VAL A 81 13.07 -2.82 14.30
CA VAL A 81 14.32 -2.96 13.52
C VAL A 81 14.84 -1.59 13.09
N LEU A 82 13.98 -0.72 12.54
CA LEU A 82 14.39 0.64 12.13
C LEU A 82 14.88 1.48 13.33
N LYS A 83 14.17 1.41 14.47
CA LYS A 83 14.58 2.07 15.72
C LYS A 83 15.89 1.48 16.26
N GLY A 84 16.10 0.17 16.11
CA GLY A 84 17.34 -0.52 16.47
C GLY A 84 18.58 -0.01 15.72
N PHE A 85 18.39 0.50 14.50
CA PHE A 85 19.43 1.21 13.74
C PHE A 85 19.56 2.70 14.11
N GLY A 86 18.86 3.16 15.15
CA GLY A 86 18.90 4.55 15.61
C GLY A 86 18.09 5.52 14.76
N LEU A 87 17.24 5.01 13.87
CA LEU A 87 16.39 5.84 13.01
C LEU A 87 15.06 6.15 13.67
N GLN A 88 14.61 7.39 13.51
CA GLN A 88 13.24 7.78 13.77
C GLN A 88 12.40 7.58 12.51
N LEU A 89 11.18 7.07 12.69
CA LEU A 89 10.24 6.82 11.59
C LEU A 89 10.02 8.05 10.70
N GLU A 90 9.98 9.24 11.30
CA GLU A 90 9.82 10.50 10.56
C GLU A 90 11.04 10.83 9.67
N GLN A 91 12.24 10.44 10.08
CA GLN A 91 13.45 10.62 9.26
C GLN A 91 13.36 9.75 8.00
N VAL A 92 12.89 8.50 8.14
CA VAL A 92 12.69 7.59 7.00
C VAL A 92 11.61 8.13 6.06
N ARG A 93 10.51 8.67 6.60
CA ARG A 93 9.44 9.31 5.82
C ARG A 93 9.98 10.49 5.01
N THR A 94 10.73 11.38 5.67
CA THR A 94 11.32 12.58 5.06
C THR A 94 12.27 12.20 3.92
N GLU A 95 13.16 11.23 4.16
CA GLU A 95 14.09 10.75 3.15
C GLU A 95 13.36 10.10 1.97
N THR A 96 12.31 9.32 2.23
CA THR A 96 11.48 8.71 1.18
C THR A 96 10.89 9.74 0.24
N LEU A 97 10.30 10.80 0.80
CA LEU A 97 9.70 11.88 -0.01
C LEU A 97 10.77 12.68 -0.79
N ARG A 98 11.98 12.81 -0.24
CA ARG A 98 13.11 13.45 -0.92
C ARG A 98 13.56 12.66 -2.14
N VAL A 99 13.83 11.36 -1.98
CA VAL A 99 14.28 10.48 -3.06
C VAL A 99 13.19 10.32 -4.12
N LEU A 100 11.92 10.20 -3.71
CA LEU A 100 10.80 10.09 -4.64
C LEU A 100 10.72 11.30 -5.59
N ARG A 101 10.86 12.51 -5.06
CA ARG A 101 10.84 13.73 -5.86
C ARG A 101 11.98 13.77 -6.88
N GLN A 102 13.17 13.33 -6.47
CA GLN A 102 14.33 13.25 -7.38
C GLN A 102 14.09 12.22 -8.49
N HIS A 103 13.45 11.09 -8.15
CA HIS A 103 13.15 10.03 -9.11
C HIS A 103 12.08 10.46 -10.13
N GLN A 104 11.07 11.22 -9.71
CA GLN A 104 10.03 11.77 -10.61
C GLN A 104 10.61 12.77 -11.61
N GLN A 105 11.54 13.62 -11.19
CA GLN A 105 12.20 14.61 -12.05
C GLN A 105 13.08 13.97 -13.14
N GLY A 106 13.53 12.73 -12.95
CA GLY A 106 14.23 11.95 -13.97
C GLY A 106 13.31 11.13 -14.89
N GLN A 107 11.99 11.15 -14.65
CA GLN A 107 10.99 10.31 -15.33
C GLN A 107 9.90 11.12 -16.06
N GLU A 108 10.13 12.42 -16.34
CA GLU A 108 9.14 13.30 -17.01
C GLU A 108 8.84 12.97 -18.49
N GLU A 109 9.46 11.96 -19.08
CA GLU A 109 8.91 11.28 -20.27
C GLU A 109 8.11 10.04 -19.84
N ALA A 110 6.87 10.25 -19.39
CA ALA A 110 5.95 9.14 -19.16
C ALA A 110 5.47 8.58 -20.52
N PRO A 111 5.57 7.25 -20.78
CA PRO A 111 4.86 6.66 -21.89
C PRO A 111 3.35 6.81 -21.62
N THR A 112 2.63 7.39 -22.57
CA THR A 112 1.16 7.41 -22.55
C THR A 112 0.66 5.97 -22.58
N ILE A 113 0.17 5.47 -21.44
CA ILE A 113 -0.43 4.13 -21.36
C ILE A 113 -1.71 4.15 -22.22
N PRO A 114 -1.85 3.27 -23.21
CA PRO A 114 -3.11 3.14 -23.95
C PRO A 114 -4.23 2.67 -23.01
N PRO A 115 -5.49 3.05 -23.26
CA PRO A 115 -6.61 2.70 -22.40
C PRO A 115 -6.69 1.18 -22.19
N VAL A 116 -7.03 0.77 -20.96
CA VAL A 116 -7.23 -0.64 -20.62
C VAL A 116 -8.37 -1.19 -21.50
N PRO A 117 -8.19 -2.31 -22.20
CA PRO A 117 -9.25 -2.92 -23.00
C PRO A 117 -10.41 -3.33 -22.11
N SER A 118 -11.64 -3.11 -22.58
CA SER A 118 -12.90 -3.32 -21.82
C SER A 118 -13.07 -4.73 -21.23
N GLU A 119 -12.29 -5.68 -21.74
CA GLU A 119 -12.33 -7.11 -21.40
C GLU A 119 -11.70 -7.40 -20.02
N ALA A 120 -10.79 -6.56 -19.51
CA ALA A 120 -10.16 -6.76 -18.21
C ALA A 120 -11.08 -6.43 -17.01
N THR A 121 -12.14 -5.65 -17.25
CA THR A 121 -13.15 -5.28 -16.24
C THR A 121 -13.99 -6.49 -15.79
N THR A 122 -14.08 -7.52 -16.63
CA THR A 122 -14.97 -8.67 -16.43
C THR A 122 -14.49 -9.62 -15.32
N LEU A 123 -13.18 -9.67 -15.03
CA LEU A 123 -12.63 -10.58 -14.01
C LEU A 123 -12.81 -10.09 -12.56
N LEU A 124 -13.27 -8.85 -12.35
CA LEU A 124 -13.59 -8.30 -11.02
C LEU A 124 -15.10 -8.30 -10.71
N ALA A 125 -15.92 -8.80 -11.64
CA ALA A 125 -17.38 -8.71 -11.57
C ALA A 125 -18.06 -9.88 -10.83
N GLU A 126 -17.30 -10.89 -10.37
CA GLU A 126 -17.87 -12.07 -9.70
C GLU A 126 -18.23 -11.84 -8.22
N ASP A 127 -17.91 -10.67 -7.66
CA ASP A 127 -18.36 -10.28 -6.33
C ASP A 127 -19.62 -9.39 -6.44
N GLU A 128 -20.75 -9.89 -5.94
CA GLU A 128 -22.03 -9.18 -5.94
C GLU A 128 -22.00 -7.94 -5.02
N SER A 129 -21.01 -7.82 -4.14
CA SER A 129 -20.89 -6.72 -3.16
C SER A 129 -20.17 -5.46 -3.67
N GLY A 130 -20.00 -5.27 -4.99
CA GLY A 130 -19.29 -4.12 -5.55
C GLY A 130 -20.00 -2.76 -5.41
N LEU A 131 -19.23 -1.71 -5.09
CA LEU A 131 -19.65 -0.29 -5.03
C LEU A 131 -19.39 0.42 -6.37
N THR A 132 -20.37 1.18 -6.87
CA THR A 132 -20.21 1.98 -8.10
C THR A 132 -19.73 3.39 -7.78
N CYS A 133 -18.66 3.84 -8.43
CA CYS A 133 -18.16 5.19 -8.28
C CYS A 133 -19.13 6.21 -8.90
N THR A 134 -19.64 7.14 -8.10
CA THR A 134 -20.54 8.23 -8.54
C THR A 134 -19.85 9.24 -9.46
N SER A 135 -18.52 9.32 -9.43
CA SER A 135 -17.75 10.27 -10.25
C SER A 135 -17.43 9.75 -11.65
N CYS A 136 -17.18 8.46 -11.83
CA CYS A 136 -16.74 7.89 -13.12
C CYS A 136 -17.51 6.63 -13.56
N GLY A 137 -18.51 6.19 -12.80
CA GLY A 137 -19.35 5.03 -13.13
C GLY A 137 -18.66 3.67 -13.01
N THR A 138 -17.39 3.63 -12.59
CA THR A 138 -16.64 2.38 -12.48
C THR A 138 -17.10 1.58 -11.26
N ARG A 139 -17.45 0.30 -11.45
CA ARG A 139 -17.74 -0.64 -10.36
C ARG A 139 -16.45 -1.13 -9.75
N SER A 140 -16.26 -0.87 -8.46
CA SER A 140 -15.12 -1.34 -7.67
C SER A 140 -15.60 -2.39 -6.67
N PRO A 141 -14.76 -3.34 -6.22
CA PRO A 141 -15.15 -4.31 -5.20
C PRO A 141 -15.55 -3.63 -3.89
N GLY A 142 -16.46 -4.26 -3.12
CA GLY A 142 -17.08 -3.66 -1.93
C GLY A 142 -16.11 -3.27 -0.82
N TYR A 143 -14.91 -3.86 -0.77
CA TYR A 143 -13.89 -3.55 0.23
C TYR A 143 -13.02 -2.33 -0.14
N PHE A 144 -13.14 -1.79 -1.35
CA PHE A 144 -12.40 -0.59 -1.74
C PHE A 144 -13.09 0.66 -1.18
N ARG A 145 -12.32 1.51 -0.50
CA ARG A 145 -12.79 2.80 0.01
C ARG A 145 -12.73 3.92 -1.05
N TYR A 146 -12.01 3.68 -2.14
CA TYR A 146 -11.81 4.60 -3.26
C TYR A 146 -11.93 3.85 -4.59
N CYS A 147 -12.44 4.53 -5.61
CA CYS A 147 -12.61 3.98 -6.95
C CYS A 147 -11.28 3.56 -7.56
N PHE A 148 -11.19 2.34 -8.10
CA PHE A 148 -9.94 1.84 -8.71
C PHE A 148 -9.52 2.62 -9.97
N ASN A 149 -10.48 3.25 -10.66
CA ASN A 149 -10.22 3.97 -11.91
C ASN A 149 -9.88 5.45 -11.68
N CYS A 150 -10.67 6.16 -10.87
CA CYS A 150 -10.51 7.61 -10.70
C CYS A 150 -10.05 8.07 -9.29
N GLY A 151 -9.93 7.16 -8.33
CA GLY A 151 -9.45 7.47 -6.98
C GLY A 151 -10.41 8.26 -6.09
N GLN A 152 -11.63 8.56 -6.55
CA GLN A 152 -12.65 9.22 -5.72
C GLN A 152 -13.20 8.29 -4.63
N PRO A 153 -13.56 8.80 -3.45
CA PRO A 153 -14.13 7.98 -2.38
C PRO A 153 -15.42 7.30 -2.83
N LEU A 154 -15.58 6.02 -2.47
CA LEU A 154 -16.82 5.28 -2.69
C LEU A 154 -17.72 5.50 -1.46
N THR A 155 -18.95 5.92 -1.70
CA THR A 155 -19.96 6.13 -0.66
C THR A 155 -20.86 4.90 -0.60
N TYR A 156 -21.03 4.32 0.58
CA TYR A 156 -22.13 3.38 0.83
C TYR A 156 -23.42 4.19 0.88
N GLU A 157 -24.41 3.85 0.06
CA GLU A 157 -25.78 4.25 0.36
C GLU A 157 -26.24 3.38 1.52
N GLU A 158 -26.30 3.95 2.72
CA GLU A 158 -27.09 3.32 3.79
C GLU A 158 -28.53 3.25 3.27
N GLU A 159 -29.07 2.03 3.16
CA GLU A 159 -30.48 1.84 2.91
C GLU A 159 -31.26 2.62 3.97
N SER A 160 -31.82 3.75 3.56
CA SER A 160 -32.75 4.52 4.35
C SER A 160 -33.98 3.65 4.56
N SER A 161 -34.03 2.92 5.68
CA SER A 161 -35.25 2.31 6.17
C SER A 161 -36.16 3.41 6.69
N HIS A 162 -36.82 4.11 5.77
CA HIS A 162 -38.08 4.82 6.02
C HIS A 162 -39.23 3.94 5.54
N GLY A 163 -40.11 3.60 6.46
CA GLY A 163 -41.39 2.92 6.21
C GLY A 163 -41.77 2.10 7.45
N GLU A 164 -42.92 2.24 8.07
CA GLU A 164 -44.04 3.16 7.92
C GLU A 164 -44.88 2.97 9.20
N GLU A 165 -45.64 3.98 9.59
CA GLU A 165 -46.57 3.93 10.72
C GLU A 165 -47.57 2.77 10.62
N VAL A 166 -47.81 2.08 11.74
CA VAL A 166 -49.15 1.66 12.25
C VAL A 166 -49.10 1.35 13.73
#